data_AF-V9KPK1-F1
#
_entry.id   AF-V9KPK1-F1
#
_cell.length_a   1.000
_cell.length_b   1.000
_cell.length_c   1.000
_cell.angle_alpha   90.00
_cell.angle_beta   90.00
_cell.angle_gamma   90.00
#
_symmetry.space_group_name_H-M   'P 1'
#
loop_
_entity.id
_entity.type
_entity.pdbx_description
1 polymer ?
#
loop_
_entity_poly.entity_id
_entity_poly.type
_entity_poly.pdbx_seq_one_letter_code
_entity_poly.pdbx_strand_id
1 'polypeptide(L)'
;MGTPGAGRKRTPIKDRFSAEDEALSHIAREAEARLAAKRAARAEARDIRMKELERQQKELEEKTESFSRPASRNAVAGLSPATLASLGGSSSRRGSGDSSSVLDPDVSLSELRDIYDLKDQIQDVEGRYMQGLKELKDSLSEVEEKYKKAMVSNAQLDNEKSNLIYQVDTLKDVIEELEEQMSELYRENVEKSKELERQKHMCIVSQHKAEELKEGIRQRDELIEKHGLVIIPEGTPNGDINHEPIVGAITVVSQEAAQVLEGAGDGPLDVRLKKLAEEKEELLGQIRKLKFQVEEERQKNSKIENVLTDSDRLENGTDLQILEMQRDINRQLSEYKFKLSKAEQDNATLEQNVSRLEGQVLRYKSSAENSEKIEDELKAEKRRLQRELRSAMDKTEEMEMTNSHLVKRLEKMKANRNALLSQQ
;
A
#
# COMPACT_ATOMS: atom_id res chain seq x y z
N MET A 1 -29.34 18.05 70.42
CA MET A 1 -28.11 18.58 69.80
C MET A 1 -27.68 17.61 68.71
N GLY A 2 -27.97 17.92 67.44
CA GLY A 2 -27.58 17.10 66.29
C GLY A 2 -27.68 17.94 65.03
N THR A 3 -26.54 18.25 64.42
CA THR A 3 -26.38 19.13 63.26
C THR A 3 -26.63 18.36 61.95
N PRO A 4 -27.19 18.99 60.90
CA PRO A 4 -27.28 18.36 59.58
C PRO A 4 -25.96 18.55 58.81
N GLY A 5 -25.35 17.44 58.38
CA GLY A 5 -24.11 17.43 57.61
C GLY A 5 -24.30 17.99 56.19
N ALA A 6 -23.44 18.95 55.83
CA ALA A 6 -23.38 19.55 54.50
C ALA A 6 -22.84 18.55 53.46
N GLY A 7 -23.64 18.26 52.43
CA GLY A 7 -23.23 17.44 51.30
C GLY A 7 -22.20 18.16 50.42
N ARG A 8 -21.00 17.58 50.28
CA ARG A 8 -20.02 17.98 49.27
C ARG A 8 -20.53 17.60 47.87
N LYS A 9 -20.87 18.59 47.05
CA LYS A 9 -21.02 18.41 45.60
C LYS A 9 -19.64 18.12 44.98
N ARG A 10 -19.47 16.96 44.34
CA ARG A 10 -18.33 16.68 43.46
C ARG A 10 -18.52 17.48 42.16
N THR A 11 -17.54 18.31 41.83
CA THR A 11 -17.40 18.90 40.49
C THR A 11 -17.03 17.80 39.49
N PRO A 12 -17.63 17.76 38.29
CA PRO A 12 -17.26 16.78 37.29
C PRO A 12 -15.90 17.17 36.68
N ILE A 13 -14.93 16.28 36.81
CA ILE A 13 -13.66 16.33 36.09
C ILE A 13 -13.98 15.93 34.64
N LYS A 14 -14.26 16.88 33.75
CA LYS A 14 -14.57 16.56 32.35
C LYS A 14 -13.75 17.27 31.27
N ASP A 15 -12.99 18.32 31.60
CA ASP A 15 -12.36 19.15 30.56
C ASP A 15 -10.82 19.07 30.48
N ARG A 16 -10.13 18.32 31.35
CA ARG A 16 -8.65 18.24 31.29
C ARG A 16 -8.13 17.29 30.22
N PHE A 17 -8.81 16.17 29.99
CA PHE A 17 -8.41 15.20 28.97
C PHE A 17 -8.69 15.69 27.55
N SER A 18 -9.73 16.51 27.33
CA SER A 18 -10.07 17.03 26.00
C SER A 18 -9.05 18.05 25.49
N ALA A 19 -8.57 18.95 26.36
CA ALA A 19 -7.62 19.99 25.96
C ALA A 19 -6.20 19.43 25.72
N GLU A 20 -5.79 18.42 26.50
CA GLU A 20 -4.53 17.71 26.25
C GLU A 20 -4.58 16.89 24.95
N ASP A 21 -5.70 16.22 24.67
CA ASP A 21 -5.87 15.43 23.45
C ASP A 21 -5.95 16.32 22.18
N GLU A 22 -6.58 17.50 22.30
CA GLU A 22 -6.54 18.53 21.25
C GLU A 22 -5.13 19.06 21.02
N ALA A 23 -4.36 19.30 22.08
CA ALA A 23 -2.98 19.77 21.98
C ALA A 23 -2.08 18.72 21.31
N LEU A 24 -2.21 17.44 21.68
CA LEU A 24 -1.47 16.34 21.05
C LEU A 24 -1.85 16.18 19.58
N SER A 25 -3.13 16.30 19.24
CA SER A 25 -3.62 16.27 17.86
C SER A 25 -3.13 17.45 17.02
N HIS A 26 -2.91 18.61 17.64
CA HIS A 26 -2.34 19.78 16.98
C HIS A 26 -0.84 19.62 16.71
N ILE A 27 -0.11 19.08 17.69
CA ILE A 27 1.33 18.76 17.56
C ILE A 27 1.55 17.70 16.48
N ALA A 28 0.71 16.66 16.42
CA ALA A 28 0.78 15.61 15.41
C ALA A 28 0.58 16.17 13.99
N ARG A 29 -0.47 16.98 13.76
CA ARG A 29 -0.72 17.64 12.47
C ARG A 29 0.37 18.61 12.08
N GLU A 30 0.92 19.37 13.04
CA GLU A 30 2.02 20.31 12.78
C GLU A 30 3.32 19.56 12.42
N ALA A 31 3.59 18.43 13.08
CA ALA A 31 4.72 17.57 12.75
C ALA A 31 4.57 16.95 11.35
N GLU A 32 3.39 16.45 11.01
CA GLU A 32 3.07 15.91 9.69
C GLU A 32 3.21 16.96 8.59
N ALA A 33 2.67 18.17 8.81
CA ALA A 33 2.80 19.28 7.86
C ALA A 33 4.27 19.69 7.65
N ARG A 34 5.09 19.71 8.71
CA ARG A 34 6.53 19.97 8.59
C ARG A 34 7.26 18.88 7.81
N LEU A 35 6.86 17.62 8.00
CA LEU A 35 7.44 16.48 7.29
C LEU A 35 7.06 16.51 5.81
N ALA A 36 5.79 16.79 5.50
CA ALA A 36 5.30 16.99 4.14
C ALA A 36 6.02 18.15 3.43
N ALA A 37 6.22 19.28 4.11
CA ALA A 37 6.98 20.41 3.56
C ALA A 37 8.45 20.03 3.28
N LYS A 38 9.09 19.24 4.15
CA LYS A 38 10.43 18.69 3.88
C LYS A 38 10.46 17.76 2.68
N ARG A 39 9.46 16.88 2.52
CA ARG A 39 9.33 15.99 1.35
C ARG A 39 9.16 16.81 0.06
N ALA A 40 8.31 17.82 0.07
CA ALA A 40 8.13 18.72 -1.07
C ALA A 40 9.42 19.47 -1.44
N ALA A 41 10.12 20.05 -0.46
CA ALA A 41 11.39 20.74 -0.70
C ALA A 41 12.49 19.81 -1.23
N ARG A 42 12.55 18.56 -0.75
CA ARG A 42 13.46 17.53 -1.29
C ARG A 42 13.08 17.17 -2.73
N ALA A 43 11.80 17.00 -3.03
CA ALA A 43 11.33 16.71 -4.39
C ALA A 43 11.66 17.86 -5.36
N GLU A 44 11.43 19.11 -4.96
CA GLU A 44 11.82 20.28 -5.76
C GLU A 44 13.34 20.36 -5.96
N ALA A 45 14.14 20.04 -4.94
CA ALA A 45 15.60 19.98 -5.07
C ALA A 45 16.06 18.89 -6.05
N ARG A 46 15.41 17.71 -6.04
CA ARG A 46 15.65 16.64 -7.03
C ARG A 46 15.32 17.13 -8.44
N ASP A 47 14.18 17.79 -8.63
CA ASP A 47 13.74 18.30 -9.93
C ASP A 47 14.67 19.38 -10.49
N ILE A 48 15.12 20.32 -9.65
CA ILE A 48 16.07 21.36 -10.06
C ILE A 48 17.40 20.71 -10.48
N ARG A 49 17.89 19.75 -9.69
CA ARG A 49 19.15 19.05 -9.96
C ARG A 49 19.09 18.20 -11.23
N MET A 50 17.95 17.53 -11.49
CA MET A 50 17.71 16.79 -12.73
C MET A 50 17.70 17.69 -13.97
N LYS A 51 17.05 18.87 -13.88
CA LYS A 51 17.03 19.84 -14.98
C LYS A 51 18.42 20.43 -15.26
N GLU A 52 19.22 20.70 -14.23
CA GLU A 52 20.61 21.16 -14.39
C GLU A 52 21.48 20.10 -15.09
N LEU A 53 21.30 18.81 -14.76
CA LEU A 53 22.01 17.71 -15.41
C LEU A 53 21.65 17.58 -16.88
N GLU A 54 20.36 17.68 -17.21
CA GLU A 54 19.90 17.66 -18.61
C GLU A 54 20.47 18.86 -19.40
N ARG A 55 20.62 20.02 -18.74
CA ARG A 55 21.25 21.21 -19.33
C ARG A 55 22.73 20.99 -19.60
N GLN A 56 23.47 20.40 -18.65
CA GLN A 56 24.89 20.08 -18.81
C GLN A 56 25.12 19.03 -19.91
N GLN A 57 24.24 18.03 -20.03
CA GLN A 57 24.30 17.05 -21.12
C GLN A 57 24.10 17.71 -22.48
N LYS A 58 23.07 18.56 -22.64
CA LYS A 58 22.84 19.32 -23.88
C LYS A 58 24.01 20.23 -24.24
N GLU A 59 24.62 20.91 -23.27
CA GLU A 59 25.77 21.80 -23.54
C GLU A 59 27.03 21.03 -23.98
N LEU A 60 27.21 19.79 -23.51
CA LEU A 60 28.29 18.90 -23.95
C LEU A 60 28.03 18.31 -25.34
N GLU A 61 26.79 17.95 -25.66
CA GLU A 61 26.38 17.56 -27.01
C GLU A 61 26.61 18.69 -28.01
N GLU A 62 26.25 19.92 -27.66
CA GLU A 62 26.47 21.10 -28.50
C GLU A 62 27.98 21.41 -28.68
N LYS A 63 28.78 21.26 -27.61
CA LYS A 63 30.25 21.38 -27.71
C LYS A 63 30.86 20.26 -28.56
N THR A 64 30.39 19.02 -28.45
CA THR A 64 30.91 17.91 -29.27
C THR A 64 30.49 18.00 -30.75
N GLU A 65 29.32 18.57 -31.04
CA GLU A 65 28.93 18.97 -32.42
C GLU A 65 29.83 20.09 -32.97
N SER A 66 30.25 21.04 -32.13
CA SER A 66 31.15 22.11 -32.56
C SER A 66 32.56 21.63 -32.93
N PHE A 67 33.01 20.50 -32.35
CA PHE A 67 34.29 19.84 -32.69
C PHE A 67 34.20 18.88 -33.89
N SER A 68 32.99 18.54 -34.36
CA SER A 68 32.76 17.61 -35.48
C SER A 68 32.34 18.31 -36.79
N ARG A 69 32.17 19.63 -36.80
CA ARG A 69 32.11 20.42 -38.05
C ARG A 69 33.52 20.71 -38.58
N PRO A 70 33.87 20.31 -39.82
CA PRO A 70 35.11 20.76 -40.43
C PRO A 70 35.00 22.27 -40.68
N ALA A 71 35.85 23.05 -40.02
CA ALA A 71 36.06 24.46 -40.33
C ALA A 71 36.72 24.59 -41.71
N SER A 72 35.94 24.36 -42.77
CA SER A 72 36.30 24.69 -44.14
C SER A 72 35.96 26.15 -44.38
N ARG A 73 36.95 27.03 -44.12
CA ARG A 73 37.02 28.39 -44.66
C ARG A 73 38.40 28.98 -44.37
N ASN A 74 39.35 28.66 -45.23
CA ASN A 74 40.37 29.60 -45.70
C ASN A 74 41.07 29.02 -46.93
N ALA A 75 40.53 29.38 -48.10
CA ALA A 75 41.24 29.30 -49.36
C ALA A 75 41.70 30.73 -49.69
N VAL A 76 42.99 31.04 -49.50
CA VAL A 76 43.66 32.10 -50.26
C VAL A 76 45.17 31.83 -50.36
N ALA A 77 45.65 31.85 -51.60
CA ALA A 77 47.00 32.20 -52.05
C ALA A 77 48.21 31.35 -51.62
N GLY A 78 48.49 30.35 -52.46
CA GLY A 78 49.71 30.27 -53.27
C GLY A 78 51.06 30.64 -52.63
N LEU A 79 51.88 29.61 -52.38
CA LEU A 79 53.32 29.68 -52.61
C LEU A 79 53.79 28.37 -53.26
N SER A 80 54.49 28.53 -54.37
CA SER A 80 54.94 27.49 -55.29
C SER A 80 55.95 26.50 -54.68
N PRO A 81 56.01 25.25 -55.17
CA PRO A 81 56.95 24.22 -54.71
C PRO A 81 58.31 24.34 -55.41
N ALA A 82 59.03 25.44 -55.16
CA ALA A 82 60.34 25.69 -55.78
C ALA A 82 61.30 26.34 -54.78
N THR A 83 61.67 25.65 -53.69
CA THR A 83 62.75 26.16 -52.80
C THR A 83 63.52 25.14 -51.96
N LEU A 84 63.58 23.84 -52.28
CA LEU A 84 64.53 22.92 -51.60
C LEU A 84 65.21 21.90 -52.54
N ALA A 85 65.50 22.31 -53.77
CA ALA A 85 66.53 21.70 -54.58
C ALA A 85 67.51 22.79 -54.99
N SER A 86 68.70 22.80 -54.39
CA SER A 86 69.95 23.41 -54.89
C SER A 86 70.84 23.90 -53.75
N LEU A 87 71.61 22.99 -53.14
CA LEU A 87 72.94 23.31 -52.59
C LEU A 87 73.88 22.13 -52.89
N GLY A 88 74.04 21.86 -54.19
CA GLY A 88 75.18 21.14 -54.74
C GLY A 88 75.81 22.07 -55.77
N GLY A 89 77.00 22.60 -55.48
CA GLY A 89 77.65 23.58 -56.36
C GLY A 89 78.94 24.12 -55.76
N SER A 90 80.05 23.57 -56.24
CA SER A 90 81.43 23.91 -55.96
C SER A 90 81.75 25.40 -56.14
N SER A 91 82.68 25.95 -55.34
CA SER A 91 83.72 26.90 -55.76
C SER A 91 84.36 27.60 -54.55
N SER A 92 85.66 27.39 -54.33
CA SER A 92 86.64 28.48 -54.43
C SER A 92 88.04 27.95 -54.16
N ARG A 93 88.87 28.03 -55.20
CA ARG A 93 90.30 27.86 -55.18
C ARG A 93 90.93 29.10 -54.56
N ARG A 94 91.72 28.94 -53.51
CA ARG A 94 92.85 29.83 -53.20
C ARG A 94 94.06 28.97 -52.89
N GLY A 95 94.95 28.89 -53.86
CA GLY A 95 96.32 28.43 -53.66
C GLY A 95 97.17 29.55 -53.07
N SER A 96 98.12 29.15 -52.24
CA SER A 96 99.37 29.87 -52.01
C SER A 96 100.47 28.81 -51.98
N GLY A 97 101.48 28.98 -52.85
CA GLY A 97 102.78 28.34 -52.71
C GLY A 97 103.45 28.77 -51.40
N ASP A 98 104.54 28.18 -50.96
CA ASP A 98 105.63 27.55 -51.68
C ASP A 98 106.49 26.86 -50.60
N SER A 99 106.87 25.60 -50.77
CA SER A 99 108.17 25.10 -50.25
C SER A 99 108.40 23.64 -50.65
N SER A 100 109.30 23.49 -51.62
CA SER A 100 110.35 22.45 -51.70
C SER A 100 109.96 20.98 -51.48
N SER A 101 109.83 20.32 -52.63
CA SER A 101 110.02 18.89 -52.90
C SER A 101 111.03 18.15 -52.01
N VAL A 102 110.59 17.02 -51.44
CA VAL A 102 111.22 15.69 -51.61
C VAL A 102 110.08 14.69 -51.77
N LEU A 103 110.07 13.94 -52.87
CA LEU A 103 109.00 13.01 -53.26
C LEU A 103 109.03 11.74 -52.40
N ASP A 104 107.85 11.33 -51.92
CA ASP A 104 107.47 9.90 -51.92
C ASP A 104 106.01 9.78 -52.43
N PRO A 105 105.79 9.31 -53.68
CA PRO A 105 104.47 9.30 -54.32
C PRO A 105 103.48 8.29 -53.74
N ASP A 106 103.93 7.34 -52.90
CA ASP A 106 103.05 6.40 -52.19
C ASP A 106 102.38 7.02 -50.96
N VAL A 107 102.97 8.07 -50.38
CA VAL A 107 102.43 8.74 -49.17
C VAL A 107 101.19 9.56 -49.50
N SER A 108 101.19 10.30 -50.62
CA SER A 108 100.03 11.13 -51.04
C SER A 108 98.82 10.31 -51.52
N LEU A 109 99.03 9.08 -51.99
CA LEU A 109 97.94 8.16 -52.33
C LEU A 109 97.33 7.51 -51.08
N SER A 110 98.16 7.23 -50.07
CA SER A 110 97.68 6.77 -48.75
C SER A 110 96.80 7.81 -48.08
N GLU A 111 97.23 9.06 -48.01
CA GLU A 111 96.45 10.16 -47.42
C GLU A 111 95.11 10.38 -48.14
N LEU A 112 95.09 10.24 -49.48
CA LEU A 112 93.84 10.35 -50.25
C LEU A 112 92.88 9.19 -49.93
N ARG A 113 93.39 7.96 -49.75
CA ARG A 113 92.60 6.80 -49.34
C ARG A 113 92.03 6.98 -47.93
N ASP A 114 92.85 7.45 -46.99
CA ASP A 114 92.43 7.76 -45.62
C ASP A 114 91.31 8.83 -45.61
N ILE A 115 91.37 9.83 -46.49
CA ILE A 115 90.31 10.84 -46.64
C ILE A 115 88.98 10.22 -47.12
N TYR A 116 89.01 9.28 -48.06
CA TYR A 116 87.80 8.57 -48.50
C TYR A 116 87.25 7.65 -47.41
N ASP A 117 88.11 6.90 -46.71
CA ASP A 117 87.70 6.03 -45.60
C ASP A 117 87.10 6.85 -44.44
N LEU A 118 87.68 8.03 -44.14
CA LEU A 118 87.16 8.94 -43.12
C LEU A 118 85.83 9.58 -43.56
N LYS A 119 85.68 9.89 -44.85
CA LYS A 119 84.40 10.38 -45.41
C LYS A 119 83.31 9.33 -45.29
N ASP A 120 83.59 8.07 -45.59
CA ASP A 120 82.63 6.97 -45.46
C ASP A 120 82.25 6.74 -43.98
N GLN A 121 83.22 6.80 -43.06
CA GLN A 121 82.94 6.76 -41.62
C GLN A 121 82.05 7.93 -41.15
N ILE A 122 82.28 9.14 -41.67
CA ILE A 122 81.43 10.30 -41.37
C ILE A 122 80.01 10.05 -41.89
N GLN A 123 79.85 9.53 -43.11
CA GLN A 123 78.53 9.21 -43.66
C GLN A 123 77.81 8.12 -42.84
N ASP A 124 78.53 7.11 -42.35
CA ASP A 124 77.96 6.07 -41.47
C ASP A 124 77.56 6.63 -40.10
N VAL A 125 78.33 7.57 -39.55
CA VAL A 125 77.98 8.27 -38.30
C VAL A 125 76.78 9.19 -38.50
N GLU A 126 76.75 9.95 -39.59
CA GLU A 126 75.61 10.80 -39.98
C GLU A 126 74.35 9.95 -40.21
N GLY A 127 74.48 8.80 -40.89
CA GLY A 127 73.38 7.86 -41.11
C GLY A 127 72.80 7.32 -39.80
N ARG A 128 73.66 6.89 -38.87
CA ARG A 128 73.24 6.45 -37.53
C ARG A 128 72.62 7.57 -36.71
N TYR A 129 73.17 8.79 -36.78
CA TYR A 129 72.60 9.96 -36.11
C TYR A 129 71.21 10.30 -36.63
N MET A 130 71.04 10.33 -37.96
CA MET A 130 69.76 10.59 -38.61
C MET A 130 68.73 9.51 -38.30
N GLN A 131 69.15 8.24 -38.23
CA GLN A 131 68.28 7.15 -37.81
C GLN A 131 67.84 7.29 -36.35
N GLY A 132 68.75 7.56 -35.42
CA GLY A 132 68.41 7.78 -34.02
C GLY A 132 67.48 8.97 -33.80
N LEU A 133 67.67 10.05 -34.58
CA LEU A 133 66.80 11.22 -34.54
C LEU A 133 65.38 10.91 -35.06
N LYS A 134 65.27 10.07 -36.10
CA LYS A 134 63.98 9.58 -36.61
C LYS A 134 63.27 8.71 -35.56
N GLU A 135 63.96 7.75 -34.96
CA GLU A 135 63.41 6.87 -33.91
C GLU A 135 62.94 7.67 -32.69
N LEU A 136 63.70 8.69 -32.27
CA LEU A 136 63.30 9.57 -31.18
C LEU A 136 62.04 10.37 -31.51
N LYS A 137 61.91 10.84 -32.76
CA LYS A 137 60.73 11.57 -33.23
C LYS A 137 59.49 10.68 -33.30
N ASP A 138 59.64 9.45 -33.79
CA ASP A 138 58.56 8.47 -33.86
C ASP A 138 58.11 8.05 -32.45
N SER A 139 59.05 7.84 -31.54
CA SER A 139 58.78 7.56 -30.11
C SER A 139 58.06 8.73 -29.42
N LEU A 140 58.49 9.97 -29.69
CA LEU A 140 57.80 11.16 -29.19
C LEU A 140 56.35 11.22 -29.68
N SER A 141 56.13 11.01 -30.98
CA SER A 141 54.79 10.99 -31.57
C SER A 141 53.90 9.90 -30.94
N GLU A 142 54.45 8.70 -30.70
CA GLU A 142 53.72 7.61 -30.07
C GLU A 142 53.29 7.94 -28.63
N VAL A 143 54.19 8.57 -27.85
CA VAL A 143 53.88 9.00 -26.48
C VAL A 143 52.84 10.13 -26.49
N GLU A 144 52.92 11.08 -27.42
CA GLU A 144 51.93 12.15 -27.57
C GLU A 144 50.53 11.61 -27.89
N GLU A 145 50.43 10.60 -28.77
CA GLU A 145 49.16 9.96 -29.08
C GLU A 145 48.58 9.18 -27.89
N LYS A 146 49.43 8.46 -27.15
CA LYS A 146 49.02 7.76 -25.92
C LYS A 146 48.52 8.75 -24.87
N TYR A 147 49.20 9.89 -24.72
CA TYR A 147 48.78 10.95 -23.80
C TYR A 147 47.40 11.53 -24.19
N LYS A 148 47.18 11.82 -25.48
CA LYS A 148 45.87 12.30 -25.96
C LYS A 148 44.76 11.28 -25.68
N LYS A 149 44.99 9.99 -25.94
CA LYS A 149 44.02 8.92 -25.64
C LYS A 149 43.72 8.84 -24.15
N ALA A 150 44.75 8.90 -23.30
CA ALA A 150 44.58 8.89 -21.85
C ALA A 150 43.79 10.11 -21.35
N MET A 151 43.99 11.29 -21.93
CA MET A 151 43.26 12.50 -21.57
C MET A 151 41.76 12.38 -21.89
N VAL A 152 41.42 11.87 -23.09
CA VAL A 152 40.03 11.63 -23.48
C VAL A 152 39.37 10.59 -22.56
N SER A 153 40.07 9.49 -22.27
CA SER A 153 39.55 8.46 -21.35
C SER A 153 39.35 8.99 -19.93
N ASN A 154 40.26 9.84 -19.45
CA ASN A 154 40.13 10.44 -18.12
C ASN A 154 38.89 11.36 -18.04
N ALA A 155 38.66 12.18 -19.06
CA ALA A 155 37.45 13.00 -19.14
C ALA A 155 36.16 12.17 -19.20
N GLN A 156 36.18 11.01 -19.88
CA GLN A 156 35.04 10.08 -19.90
C GLN A 156 34.79 9.50 -18.50
N LEU A 157 35.84 9.05 -17.80
CA LEU A 157 35.73 8.52 -16.44
C LEU A 157 35.23 9.56 -15.44
N ASP A 158 35.65 10.82 -15.57
CA ASP A 158 35.14 11.91 -14.72
C ASP A 158 33.64 12.15 -14.93
N ASN A 159 33.15 12.07 -16.17
CA ASN A 159 31.72 12.17 -16.46
C ASN A 159 30.93 10.97 -15.88
N GLU A 160 31.43 9.75 -16.05
CA GLU A 160 30.83 8.54 -15.47
C GLU A 160 30.80 8.61 -13.94
N LYS A 161 31.88 9.07 -13.32
CA LYS A 161 31.97 9.30 -11.88
C LYS A 161 30.91 10.30 -11.41
N SER A 162 30.80 11.45 -12.07
CA SER A 162 29.76 12.44 -11.74
C SER A 162 28.35 11.83 -11.87
N ASN A 163 28.06 11.11 -12.95
CA ASN A 163 26.77 10.44 -13.15
C ASN A 163 26.46 9.44 -12.04
N LEU A 164 27.43 8.61 -11.65
CA LEU A 164 27.27 7.65 -10.57
C LEU A 164 27.05 8.33 -9.22
N ILE A 165 27.73 9.44 -8.93
CA ILE A 165 27.51 10.23 -7.71
C ILE A 165 26.05 10.72 -7.66
N TYR A 166 25.50 11.22 -8.77
CA TYR A 166 24.10 11.64 -8.81
C TYR A 166 23.11 10.49 -8.60
N GLN A 167 23.39 9.33 -9.20
CA GLN A 167 22.56 8.13 -8.99
C GLN A 167 22.56 7.70 -7.52
N VAL A 168 23.75 7.67 -6.89
CA VAL A 168 23.88 7.35 -5.47
C VAL A 168 23.11 8.34 -4.60
N ASP A 169 23.23 9.64 -4.86
CA ASP A 169 22.49 10.66 -4.12
C ASP A 169 20.99 10.46 -4.25
N THR A 170 20.49 10.22 -5.46
CA THR A 170 19.06 9.96 -5.71
C THR A 170 18.57 8.70 -5.01
N LEU A 171 19.37 7.64 -5.01
CA LEU A 171 19.03 6.39 -4.34
C LEU A 171 19.01 6.52 -2.82
N LYS A 172 19.94 7.28 -2.21
CA LYS A 172 19.90 7.60 -0.78
C LYS A 172 18.62 8.31 -0.40
N ASP A 173 18.25 9.26 -1.23
CA ASP A 173 17.03 10.05 -1.13
C ASP A 173 15.76 9.18 -1.18
N VAL A 174 15.71 8.18 -2.05
CA VAL A 174 14.62 7.19 -2.12
C VAL A 174 14.63 6.27 -0.90
N ILE A 175 15.81 5.86 -0.43
CA ILE A 175 15.94 5.02 0.77
C ILE A 175 15.40 5.76 2.00
N GLU A 176 15.76 7.02 2.20
CA GLU A 176 15.24 7.85 3.31
C GLU A 176 13.71 7.93 3.27
N GLU A 177 13.13 8.13 2.08
CA GLU A 177 11.67 8.19 1.91
C GLU A 177 10.97 6.86 2.25
N LEU A 178 11.55 5.73 1.81
CA LEU A 178 11.04 4.40 2.14
C LEU A 178 11.17 4.08 3.64
N GLU A 179 12.22 4.54 4.31
CA GLU A 179 12.40 4.38 5.75
C GLU A 179 11.38 5.19 6.55
N GLU A 180 11.05 6.40 6.10
CA GLU A 180 9.98 7.22 6.68
C GLU A 180 8.61 6.54 6.50
N GLN A 181 8.28 6.07 5.29
CA GLN A 181 7.03 5.35 5.01
C GLN A 181 6.90 4.08 5.87
N MET A 182 7.99 3.33 6.02
CA MET A 182 8.01 2.14 6.87
C MET A 182 7.74 2.50 8.34
N SER A 183 8.33 3.59 8.82
CA SER A 183 8.12 4.09 10.18
C SER A 183 6.67 4.54 10.42
N GLU A 184 6.04 5.14 9.43
CA GLU A 184 4.62 5.52 9.45
C GLU A 184 3.71 4.29 9.51
N LEU A 185 3.94 3.29 8.65
CA LEU A 185 3.18 2.04 8.64
C LEU A 185 3.31 1.27 9.97
N TYR A 186 4.51 1.24 10.56
CA TYR A 186 4.69 0.64 11.88
C TYR A 186 3.87 1.35 12.96
N ARG A 187 3.80 2.69 12.93
CA ARG A 187 3.00 3.47 13.88
C ARG A 187 1.51 3.18 13.72
N GLU A 188 1.01 3.20 12.48
CA GLU A 188 -0.39 2.88 12.18
C GLU A 188 -0.75 1.46 12.63
N ASN A 189 0.13 0.47 12.39
CA ASN A 189 -0.10 -0.91 12.82
C ASN A 189 -0.25 -1.02 14.35
N VAL A 190 0.58 -0.30 15.11
CA VAL A 190 0.49 -0.25 16.57
C VAL A 190 -0.83 0.39 17.02
N GLU A 191 -1.26 1.48 16.39
CA GLU A 191 -2.54 2.13 16.70
C GLU A 191 -3.75 1.22 16.38
N LYS A 192 -3.76 0.58 15.21
CA LYS A 192 -4.79 -0.39 14.83
C LYS A 192 -4.83 -1.58 15.78
N SER A 193 -3.67 -2.07 16.22
CA SER A 193 -3.58 -3.15 17.22
C SER A 193 -4.18 -2.73 18.55
N LYS A 194 -3.92 -1.50 19.02
CA LYS A 194 -4.54 -0.96 20.25
C LYS A 194 -6.05 -0.83 20.13
N GLU A 195 -6.56 -0.32 19.00
CA GLU A 195 -8.01 -0.20 18.77
C GLU A 195 -8.68 -1.58 18.69
N LEU A 196 -8.02 -2.57 18.06
CA LEU A 196 -8.51 -3.95 18.03
C LEU A 196 -8.68 -4.51 19.45
N GLU A 197 -7.71 -4.33 20.34
CA GLU A 197 -7.80 -4.78 21.72
C GLU A 197 -8.92 -4.06 22.49
N ARG A 198 -9.11 -2.76 22.24
CA ARG A 198 -10.22 -1.99 22.81
C ARG A 198 -11.58 -2.54 22.37
N GLN A 199 -11.72 -2.86 21.08
CA GLN A 199 -12.94 -3.43 20.50
C GLN A 199 -13.22 -4.84 21.04
N LYS A 200 -12.20 -5.69 21.16
CA LYS A 200 -12.33 -7.01 21.79
C LYS A 200 -12.86 -6.89 23.21
N HIS A 201 -12.31 -5.97 24.01
CA HIS A 201 -12.78 -5.73 25.37
C HIS A 201 -14.25 -5.30 25.41
N MET A 202 -14.65 -4.37 24.53
CA MET A 202 -16.04 -3.91 24.43
C MET A 202 -17.01 -5.02 24.00
N CYS A 203 -16.57 -5.91 23.10
CA CYS A 203 -17.32 -7.09 22.71
C CYS A 203 -17.55 -8.05 23.88
N ILE A 204 -16.52 -8.33 24.68
CA ILE A 204 -16.62 -9.18 25.88
C ILE A 204 -17.62 -8.60 26.87
N VAL A 205 -17.54 -7.29 27.16
CA VAL A 205 -18.48 -6.62 28.07
C VAL A 205 -19.93 -6.73 27.56
N SER A 206 -20.13 -6.53 26.25
CA SER A 206 -21.45 -6.62 25.63
C SER A 206 -22.00 -8.04 25.64
N GLN A 207 -21.16 -9.05 25.44
CA GLN A 207 -21.51 -10.47 25.53
C GLN A 207 -21.96 -10.84 26.95
N HIS A 208 -21.18 -10.45 27.97
CA HIS A 208 -21.57 -10.66 29.36
C HIS A 208 -22.93 -10.00 29.66
N LYS A 209 -23.16 -8.79 29.15
CA LYS A 209 -24.45 -8.12 29.36
C LYS A 209 -25.61 -8.84 28.68
N ALA A 210 -25.39 -9.38 27.48
CA ALA A 210 -26.38 -10.17 26.78
C ALA A 210 -26.70 -11.48 27.52
N GLU A 211 -25.70 -12.14 28.10
CA GLU A 211 -25.89 -13.34 28.92
C GLU A 211 -26.68 -13.05 30.20
N GLU A 212 -26.35 -11.97 30.92
CA GLU A 212 -27.13 -11.52 32.08
C GLU A 212 -28.61 -11.29 31.74
N LEU A 213 -28.88 -10.61 30.62
CA LEU A 213 -30.25 -10.33 30.18
C LEU A 213 -30.98 -11.61 29.77
N LYS A 214 -30.30 -12.52 29.05
CA LYS A 214 -30.87 -13.84 28.69
C LYS A 214 -31.23 -14.64 29.93
N GLU A 215 -30.37 -14.64 30.95
CA GLU A 215 -30.64 -15.32 32.20
C GLU A 215 -31.83 -14.69 32.94
N GLY A 216 -31.91 -13.36 32.96
CA GLY A 216 -33.06 -12.65 33.52
C GLY A 216 -34.37 -12.97 32.79
N ILE A 217 -34.35 -13.16 31.47
CA ILE A 217 -35.52 -13.61 30.71
C ILE A 217 -35.88 -15.05 31.10
N ARG A 218 -34.91 -15.96 31.14
CA ARG A 218 -35.11 -17.37 31.52
C ARG A 218 -35.75 -17.51 32.90
N GLN A 219 -35.28 -16.74 33.88
CA GLN A 219 -35.83 -16.72 35.24
C GLN A 219 -37.28 -16.22 35.27
N ARG A 220 -37.64 -15.23 34.43
CA ARG A 220 -39.04 -14.77 34.31
C ARG A 220 -39.91 -15.86 33.68
N ASP A 221 -39.44 -16.51 32.62
CA ASP A 221 -40.19 -17.56 31.94
C ASP A 221 -40.43 -18.76 32.88
N GLU A 222 -39.43 -19.15 33.68
CA GLU A 222 -39.58 -20.21 34.69
C GLU A 222 -40.60 -19.84 35.78
N LEU A 223 -40.66 -18.56 36.20
CA LEU A 223 -41.67 -18.10 37.15
C LEU A 223 -43.07 -18.13 36.54
N ILE A 224 -43.21 -17.71 35.28
CA ILE A 224 -44.49 -17.77 34.55
C ILE A 224 -44.99 -19.22 34.50
N GLU A 225 -44.12 -20.16 34.12
CA GLU A 225 -44.45 -21.59 34.06
C GLU A 225 -44.79 -22.17 35.44
N LYS A 226 -43.98 -21.91 36.48
CA LYS A 226 -44.22 -22.41 37.85
C LYS A 226 -45.55 -21.95 38.43
N HIS A 227 -46.01 -20.77 38.05
CA HIS A 227 -47.27 -20.21 38.53
C HIS A 227 -48.47 -20.56 37.63
N GLY A 228 -48.29 -21.41 36.61
CA GLY A 228 -49.37 -21.81 35.70
C GLY A 228 -49.93 -20.63 34.90
N LEU A 229 -49.09 -19.62 34.67
CA LEU A 229 -49.44 -18.42 33.93
C LEU A 229 -49.12 -18.62 32.46
N VAL A 230 -49.98 -18.10 31.60
CA VAL A 230 -49.85 -18.16 30.14
C VAL A 230 -49.74 -16.74 29.61
N ILE A 231 -48.78 -16.55 28.72
CA ILE A 231 -48.64 -15.31 27.95
C ILE A 231 -49.67 -15.36 26.81
N ILE A 232 -50.56 -14.38 26.80
CA ILE A 232 -51.47 -14.15 25.68
C ILE A 232 -50.94 -12.94 24.92
N PRO A 233 -50.49 -13.12 23.66
CA PRO A 233 -50.12 -12.00 22.82
C PRO A 233 -51.37 -11.16 22.56
N GLU A 234 -51.42 -9.92 23.05
CA GLU A 234 -52.41 -8.97 22.56
C GLU A 234 -51.99 -8.57 21.16
N GLY A 235 -52.82 -8.94 20.17
CA GLY A 235 -52.46 -8.81 18.77
C GLY A 235 -51.97 -7.40 18.40
N THR A 236 -50.75 -7.32 17.88
CA THR A 236 -50.46 -6.38 16.81
C THR A 236 -50.93 -7.02 15.51
N PRO A 237 -51.87 -6.40 14.76
CA PRO A 237 -52.28 -6.92 13.48
C PRO A 237 -51.06 -6.88 12.55
N ASN A 238 -50.65 -8.05 12.05
CA ASN A 238 -49.72 -8.14 10.94
C ASN A 238 -50.26 -7.28 9.79
N GLY A 239 -49.54 -6.24 9.37
CA GLY A 239 -49.79 -5.69 8.04
C GLY A 239 -49.38 -4.28 7.64
N ASP A 240 -48.74 -3.44 8.47
CA ASP A 240 -48.28 -2.11 7.97
C ASP A 240 -46.83 -1.79 8.34
N ILE A 241 -46.03 -1.48 7.32
CA ILE A 241 -44.56 -1.54 7.31
C ILE A 241 -43.93 -0.21 7.81
N ASN A 242 -44.70 0.73 8.35
CA ASN A 242 -44.16 2.07 8.70
C ASN A 242 -44.67 2.66 10.02
N HIS A 243 -44.61 1.91 11.12
CA HIS A 243 -44.58 2.54 12.44
C HIS A 243 -43.64 1.80 13.39
N GLU A 244 -42.94 2.58 14.22
CA GLU A 244 -42.09 2.10 15.32
C GLU A 244 -42.74 0.93 16.05
N PRO A 245 -41.97 -0.10 16.45
CA PRO A 245 -42.51 -1.26 17.15
C PRO A 245 -43.05 -0.80 18.51
N ILE A 246 -44.34 -0.48 18.56
CA ILE A 246 -45.07 -0.41 19.81
C ILE A 246 -45.05 -1.83 20.33
N VAL A 247 -44.28 -2.03 21.40
CA VAL A 247 -44.26 -3.24 22.20
C VAL A 247 -45.71 -3.64 22.45
N GLY A 248 -46.20 -4.65 21.75
CA GLY A 248 -47.53 -5.21 22.00
C GLY A 248 -47.60 -5.56 23.46
N ALA A 249 -48.61 -5.05 24.16
CA ALA A 249 -48.77 -5.31 25.58
C ALA A 249 -48.88 -6.83 25.77
N ILE A 250 -47.95 -7.41 26.51
CA ILE A 250 -47.96 -8.83 26.83
C ILE A 250 -48.80 -8.98 28.10
N THR A 251 -50.00 -9.53 27.97
CA THR A 251 -50.84 -9.90 29.11
C THR A 251 -50.54 -11.30 29.59
N VAL A 252 -50.40 -11.44 30.91
CA VAL A 252 -50.16 -12.71 31.59
C VAL A 252 -51.41 -13.05 32.39
N VAL A 253 -52.00 -14.23 32.13
CA VAL A 253 -53.22 -14.69 32.81
C VAL A 253 -53.05 -16.14 33.26
N SER A 254 -53.90 -16.65 34.15
CA SER A 254 -53.87 -18.08 34.52
C SER A 254 -54.29 -18.97 33.35
N GLN A 255 -53.89 -20.25 33.39
CA GLN A 255 -54.30 -21.25 32.40
C GLN A 255 -55.83 -21.33 32.24
N GLU A 256 -56.58 -21.28 33.34
CA GLU A 256 -58.05 -21.35 33.31
C GLU A 256 -58.65 -20.11 32.64
N ALA A 257 -58.11 -18.92 32.95
CA ALA A 257 -58.54 -17.69 32.31
C ALA A 257 -58.23 -17.70 30.81
N ALA A 258 -57.05 -18.19 30.41
CA ALA A 258 -56.68 -18.34 29.01
C ALA A 258 -57.66 -19.24 28.25
N GLN A 259 -58.04 -20.38 28.82
CA GLN A 259 -58.96 -21.33 28.22
C GLN A 259 -60.38 -20.76 28.07
N VAL A 260 -60.88 -20.02 29.06
CA VAL A 260 -62.17 -19.32 28.95
C VAL A 260 -62.13 -18.28 27.84
N LEU A 261 -61.01 -17.57 27.70
CA LEU A 261 -60.87 -16.51 26.72
C LEU A 261 -60.63 -17.02 25.28
N GLU A 262 -60.17 -18.26 25.07
CA GLU A 262 -60.14 -18.89 23.74
C GLU A 262 -61.55 -18.99 23.13
N GLY A 263 -62.56 -19.27 23.95
CA GLY A 263 -63.96 -19.31 23.52
C GLY A 263 -64.52 -17.96 23.03
N ALA A 264 -63.91 -16.85 23.45
CA ALA A 264 -64.32 -15.49 23.09
C ALA A 264 -63.80 -15.02 21.72
N GLY A 265 -62.98 -15.85 21.05
CA GLY A 265 -62.35 -15.55 19.76
C GLY A 265 -61.22 -14.51 19.85
N ASP A 266 -60.80 -13.99 18.69
CA ASP A 266 -59.63 -13.11 18.61
C ASP A 266 -59.89 -11.66 19.07
N GLY A 267 -58.82 -11.02 19.56
CA GLY A 267 -58.79 -9.62 20.00
C GLY A 267 -57.95 -9.39 21.26
N PRO A 268 -57.66 -8.13 21.62
CA PRO A 268 -57.03 -7.79 22.90
C PRO A 268 -57.91 -8.25 24.07
N LEU A 269 -57.32 -8.42 25.26
CA LEU A 269 -57.97 -8.99 26.43
C LEU A 269 -59.31 -8.31 26.73
N ASP A 270 -59.34 -6.98 26.63
CA ASP A 270 -60.54 -6.16 26.86
C ASP A 270 -61.69 -6.50 25.92
N VAL A 271 -61.41 -6.78 24.64
CA VAL A 271 -62.43 -7.14 23.63
C VAL A 271 -62.98 -8.53 23.91
N ARG A 272 -62.12 -9.49 24.26
CA ARG A 272 -62.53 -10.86 24.58
C ARG A 272 -63.36 -10.91 25.86
N LEU A 273 -62.97 -10.16 26.88
CA LEU A 273 -63.75 -10.02 28.13
C LEU A 273 -65.12 -9.40 27.87
N LYS A 274 -65.21 -8.41 26.98
CA LYS A 274 -66.49 -7.79 26.60
C LYS A 274 -67.44 -8.77 25.92
N LYS A 275 -66.95 -9.57 24.97
CA LYS A 275 -67.76 -10.60 24.28
C LYS A 275 -68.33 -11.62 25.27
N LEU A 276 -67.52 -12.14 26.20
CA LEU A 276 -67.99 -13.06 27.25
C LEU A 276 -69.05 -12.42 28.16
N ALA A 277 -68.90 -11.12 28.46
CA ALA A 277 -69.89 -10.40 29.25
C ALA A 277 -71.24 -10.28 28.51
N GLU A 278 -71.21 -10.01 27.21
CA GLU A 278 -72.40 -9.94 26.34
C GLU A 278 -73.10 -11.31 26.24
N GLU A 279 -72.36 -12.39 25.99
CA GLU A 279 -72.90 -13.77 25.96
C GLU A 279 -73.54 -14.17 27.29
N LYS A 280 -72.91 -13.82 28.41
CA LYS A 280 -73.47 -14.05 29.75
C LYS A 280 -74.79 -13.31 29.94
N GLU A 281 -74.89 -12.06 29.47
CA GLU A 281 -76.13 -11.28 29.57
C GLU A 281 -77.25 -11.88 28.71
N GLU A 282 -76.92 -12.36 27.50
CA GLU A 282 -77.86 -13.04 26.62
C GLU A 282 -78.40 -14.33 27.25
N LEU A 283 -77.53 -15.20 27.77
CA LEU A 283 -77.91 -16.43 28.47
C LEU A 283 -78.78 -16.13 29.71
N LEU A 284 -78.45 -15.10 30.48
CA LEU A 284 -79.31 -14.65 31.59
C LEU A 284 -80.68 -14.16 31.10
N GLY A 285 -80.75 -13.53 29.92
CA GLY A 285 -81.99 -13.20 29.22
C GLY A 285 -82.82 -14.45 28.89
N GLN A 286 -82.18 -15.47 28.31
CA GLN A 286 -82.82 -16.75 27.99
C GLN A 286 -83.33 -17.47 29.25
N ILE A 287 -82.54 -17.51 30.33
CA ILE A 287 -82.96 -18.08 31.62
C ILE A 287 -84.16 -17.33 32.19
N ARG A 288 -84.20 -16.00 32.11
CA ARG A 288 -85.36 -15.21 32.54
C ARG A 288 -86.61 -15.57 31.72
N LYS A 289 -86.46 -15.71 30.39
CA LYS A 289 -87.55 -16.11 29.49
C LYS A 289 -88.04 -17.54 29.78
N LEU A 290 -87.14 -18.50 29.96
CA LEU A 290 -87.47 -19.88 30.32
C LEU A 290 -88.14 -19.96 31.69
N LYS A 291 -87.68 -19.19 32.68
CA LYS A 291 -88.36 -19.10 33.98
C LYS A 291 -89.78 -18.55 33.83
N PHE A 292 -89.97 -17.53 33.00
CA PHE A 292 -91.30 -17.00 32.70
C PHE A 292 -92.18 -18.05 32.03
N GLN A 293 -91.65 -18.80 31.06
CA GLN A 293 -92.36 -19.90 30.39
C GLN A 293 -92.67 -21.06 31.34
N VAL A 294 -91.77 -21.41 32.26
CA VAL A 294 -92.02 -22.44 33.29
C VAL A 294 -93.10 -21.98 34.28
N GLU A 295 -93.12 -20.68 34.62
CA GLU A 295 -94.17 -20.10 35.45
C GLU A 295 -95.53 -20.06 34.71
N GLU A 296 -95.49 -19.78 33.40
CA GLU A 296 -96.63 -19.82 32.50
C GLU A 296 -97.17 -21.26 32.32
N GLU A 297 -96.29 -22.25 32.18
CA GLU A 297 -96.62 -23.69 32.15
C GLU A 297 -97.14 -24.19 33.51
N ARG A 298 -96.63 -23.69 34.64
CA ARG A 298 -97.20 -23.94 35.97
C ARG A 298 -98.62 -23.39 36.10
N GLN A 299 -98.97 -22.32 35.39
CA GLN A 299 -100.36 -21.82 35.32
C GLN A 299 -101.23 -22.59 34.32
N LYS A 300 -100.65 -23.16 33.25
CA LYS A 300 -101.37 -23.94 32.23
C LYS A 300 -101.62 -25.41 32.60
N ASN A 301 -100.89 -25.97 33.59
CA ASN A 301 -101.03 -27.37 34.05
C ASN A 301 -102.31 -27.67 34.88
N SER A 302 -103.42 -26.96 34.65
CA SER A 302 -104.78 -27.37 35.06
C SER A 302 -105.64 -27.89 33.90
N LYS A 303 -105.13 -27.89 32.65
CA LYS A 303 -105.86 -28.41 31.51
C LYS A 303 -104.94 -29.10 30.50
N ILE A 304 -105.06 -30.44 30.46
CA ILE A 304 -105.05 -31.25 29.22
C ILE A 304 -103.65 -31.31 28.57
N GLU A 305 -102.79 -32.28 28.86
CA GLU A 305 -102.89 -33.71 28.45
C GLU A 305 -103.70 -33.93 27.15
N ASN A 306 -103.08 -33.70 25.99
CA ASN A 306 -103.09 -34.64 24.84
C ASN A 306 -102.43 -34.08 23.56
N VAL A 307 -101.79 -35.01 22.85
CA VAL A 307 -101.41 -35.04 21.42
C VAL A 307 -99.91 -34.87 21.11
N LEU A 308 -99.36 -36.01 20.69
CA LEU A 308 -98.02 -36.36 20.26
C LEU A 308 -97.72 -35.97 18.79
N THR A 309 -96.41 -35.83 18.54
CA THR A 309 -95.61 -36.04 17.30
C THR A 309 -95.85 -35.13 16.08
N ASP A 310 -94.81 -34.42 15.63
CA ASP A 310 -93.89 -34.95 14.61
C ASP A 310 -92.66 -34.05 14.39
N SER A 311 -91.50 -34.68 14.22
CA SER A 311 -90.22 -34.07 13.83
C SER A 311 -89.98 -34.43 12.36
N ASP A 312 -89.62 -33.48 11.50
CA ASP A 312 -88.27 -33.40 10.89
C ASP A 312 -88.17 -32.34 9.76
N ARG A 313 -86.96 -31.75 9.69
CA ARG A 313 -86.27 -31.16 8.50
C ARG A 313 -86.77 -29.89 7.79
N LEU A 314 -85.87 -28.90 7.73
CA LEU A 314 -85.43 -28.21 6.50
C LEU A 314 -84.21 -27.31 6.81
N GLU A 315 -83.01 -27.82 6.53
CA GLU A 315 -81.75 -27.07 6.59
C GLU A 315 -81.22 -26.95 5.14
N ASN A 316 -81.35 -25.75 4.55
CA ASN A 316 -80.97 -25.48 3.16
C ASN A 316 -80.21 -24.13 3.01
N GLY A 317 -79.52 -23.68 4.06
CA GLY A 317 -78.81 -22.38 4.07
C GLY A 317 -77.32 -22.44 4.39
N THR A 318 -76.88 -23.46 5.14
CA THR A 318 -75.50 -23.59 5.66
C THR A 318 -74.47 -23.93 4.58
N ASP A 319 -74.89 -24.57 3.50
CA ASP A 319 -74.01 -25.07 2.44
C ASP A 319 -73.37 -23.95 1.60
N LEU A 320 -74.07 -22.82 1.39
CA LEU A 320 -73.57 -21.71 0.57
C LEU A 320 -72.45 -20.92 1.27
N GLN A 321 -72.58 -20.71 2.58
CA GLN A 321 -71.59 -19.96 3.37
C GLN A 321 -70.32 -20.78 3.62
N ILE A 322 -70.46 -22.10 3.78
CA ILE A 322 -69.32 -23.02 3.82
C ILE A 322 -68.58 -23.01 2.47
N LEU A 323 -69.31 -22.98 1.35
CA LEU A 323 -68.73 -22.90 0.00
C LEU A 323 -67.96 -21.59 -0.28
N GLU A 324 -68.47 -20.44 0.19
CA GLU A 324 -67.76 -19.16 0.08
C GLU A 324 -66.50 -19.13 0.94
N MET A 325 -66.59 -19.61 2.19
CA MET A 325 -65.45 -19.71 3.09
C MET A 325 -64.37 -20.67 2.55
N GLN A 326 -64.78 -21.79 1.93
CA GLN A 326 -63.89 -22.72 1.25
C GLN A 326 -63.18 -22.06 0.05
N ARG A 327 -63.86 -21.20 -0.71
CA ARG A 327 -63.26 -20.45 -1.82
C ARG A 327 -62.22 -19.44 -1.34
N ASP A 328 -62.52 -18.70 -0.26
CA ASP A 328 -61.58 -17.73 0.30
C ASP A 328 -60.34 -18.38 0.91
N ILE A 329 -60.52 -19.51 1.62
CA ILE A 329 -59.41 -20.32 2.12
C ILE A 329 -58.54 -20.81 0.95
N ASN A 330 -59.15 -21.32 -0.12
CA ASN A 330 -58.41 -21.77 -1.30
C ASN A 330 -57.69 -20.62 -2.03
N ARG A 331 -58.26 -19.42 -2.04
CA ARG A 331 -57.64 -18.20 -2.60
C ARG A 331 -56.39 -17.82 -1.81
N GLN A 332 -56.51 -17.73 -0.48
CA GLN A 332 -55.38 -17.43 0.41
C GLN A 332 -54.30 -18.50 0.33
N LEU A 333 -54.69 -19.78 0.28
CA LEU A 333 -53.76 -20.91 0.16
C LEU A 333 -52.98 -20.85 -1.17
N SER A 334 -53.62 -20.39 -2.24
CA SER A 334 -52.97 -20.16 -3.53
C SER A 334 -51.99 -18.98 -3.49
N GLU A 335 -52.35 -17.88 -2.81
CA GLU A 335 -51.44 -16.74 -2.59
C GLU A 335 -50.21 -17.13 -1.75
N TYR A 336 -50.39 -17.90 -0.68
CA TYR A 336 -49.28 -18.39 0.14
C TYR A 336 -48.39 -19.37 -0.61
N LYS A 337 -48.96 -20.28 -1.43
CA LYS A 337 -48.18 -21.13 -2.33
C LYS A 337 -47.33 -20.32 -3.31
N PHE A 338 -47.89 -19.25 -3.88
CA PHE A 338 -47.13 -18.38 -4.79
C PHE A 338 -46.00 -17.64 -4.08
N LYS A 339 -46.26 -17.07 -2.89
CA LYS A 339 -45.23 -16.40 -2.08
C LYS A 339 -44.13 -17.36 -1.66
N LEU A 340 -44.49 -18.58 -1.26
CA LEU A 340 -43.54 -19.63 -0.92
C LEU A 340 -42.65 -20.00 -2.11
N SER A 341 -43.26 -20.25 -3.28
CA SER A 341 -42.51 -20.58 -4.50
C SER A 341 -41.56 -19.45 -4.92
N LYS A 342 -41.97 -18.18 -4.72
CA LYS A 342 -41.10 -17.04 -4.99
C LYS A 342 -39.94 -16.93 -4.00
N ALA A 343 -40.21 -17.14 -2.70
CA ALA A 343 -39.16 -17.17 -1.69
C ALA A 343 -38.16 -18.32 -1.91
N GLU A 344 -38.63 -19.50 -2.35
CA GLU A 344 -37.78 -20.64 -2.71
C GLU A 344 -36.86 -20.31 -3.90
N GLN A 345 -37.38 -19.61 -4.91
CA GLN A 345 -36.58 -19.16 -6.06
C GLN A 345 -35.51 -18.11 -5.65
N ASP A 346 -35.88 -17.16 -4.79
CA ASP A 346 -34.95 -16.16 -4.27
C ASP A 346 -33.86 -16.81 -3.42
N ASN A 347 -34.21 -17.81 -2.60
CA ASN A 347 -33.24 -18.59 -1.82
C ASN A 347 -32.23 -19.32 -2.72
N ALA A 348 -32.70 -20.01 -3.77
CA ALA A 348 -31.80 -20.69 -4.71
C ALA A 348 -30.81 -19.70 -5.38
N THR A 349 -31.26 -18.47 -5.64
CA THR A 349 -30.40 -17.41 -6.21
C THR A 349 -29.37 -16.92 -5.19
N LEU A 350 -29.76 -16.75 -3.94
CA LEU A 350 -28.85 -16.37 -2.85
C LEU A 350 -27.81 -17.46 -2.57
N GLU A 351 -28.20 -18.74 -2.57
CA GLU A 351 -27.29 -19.87 -2.42
C GLU A 351 -26.21 -19.88 -3.51
N GLN A 352 -26.60 -19.67 -4.78
CA GLN A 352 -25.63 -19.58 -5.88
C GLN A 352 -24.66 -18.40 -5.71
N ASN A 353 -25.15 -17.26 -5.22
CA ASN A 353 -24.31 -16.10 -4.91
C ASN A 353 -23.33 -16.39 -3.78
N VAL A 354 -23.78 -17.07 -2.71
CA VAL A 354 -22.93 -17.49 -1.60
C VAL A 354 -21.82 -18.41 -2.11
N SER A 355 -22.13 -19.45 -2.88
CA SER A 355 -21.10 -20.35 -3.43
C SER A 355 -20.08 -19.62 -4.31
N ARG A 356 -20.51 -18.62 -5.08
CA ARG A 356 -19.60 -17.79 -5.88
C ARG A 356 -18.67 -16.94 -5.01
N LEU A 357 -19.22 -16.33 -3.96
CA LEU A 357 -18.46 -15.50 -3.02
C LEU A 357 -17.48 -16.34 -2.20
N GLU A 358 -17.89 -17.52 -1.73
CA GLU A 358 -17.00 -18.48 -1.05
C GLU A 358 -15.81 -18.87 -1.94
N GLY A 359 -16.05 -19.12 -3.22
CA GLY A 359 -14.99 -19.38 -4.19
C GLY A 359 -14.04 -18.19 -4.40
N GLN A 360 -14.54 -16.94 -4.32
CA GLN A 360 -13.69 -15.74 -4.37
C GLN A 360 -12.84 -15.61 -3.10
N VAL A 361 -13.44 -15.81 -1.92
CA VAL A 361 -12.73 -15.77 -0.63
C VAL A 361 -11.61 -16.80 -0.59
N LEU A 362 -11.86 -18.02 -1.07
CA LEU A 362 -10.84 -19.08 -1.12
C LEU A 362 -9.65 -18.66 -2.00
N ARG A 363 -9.90 -18.06 -3.17
CA ARG A 363 -8.84 -17.57 -4.06
C ARG A 363 -8.05 -16.42 -3.44
N TYR A 364 -8.72 -15.44 -2.84
CA TYR A 364 -8.02 -14.33 -2.19
C TYR A 364 -7.19 -14.79 -1.00
N LYS A 365 -7.70 -15.76 -0.23
CA LYS A 365 -6.93 -16.37 0.86
C LYS A 365 -5.65 -17.03 0.35
N SER A 366 -5.74 -17.86 -0.69
CA SER A 366 -4.56 -18.50 -1.28
C SER A 366 -3.57 -17.49 -1.88
N SER A 367 -4.07 -16.42 -2.52
CA SER A 367 -3.23 -15.34 -3.03
C SER A 367 -2.51 -14.58 -1.91
N ALA A 368 -3.19 -14.33 -0.78
CA ALA A 368 -2.61 -13.65 0.38
C ALA A 368 -1.52 -14.51 1.03
N GLU A 369 -1.79 -15.80 1.25
CA GLU A 369 -0.81 -16.75 1.79
C GLU A 369 0.43 -16.87 0.89
N ASN A 370 0.26 -16.82 -0.44
CA ASN A 370 1.40 -16.82 -1.36
C ASN A 370 2.20 -15.51 -1.30
N SER A 371 1.52 -14.37 -1.18
CA SER A 371 2.17 -13.07 -1.03
C SER A 371 2.99 -12.98 0.26
N GLU A 372 2.46 -13.51 1.37
CA GLU A 372 3.16 -13.55 2.66
C GLU A 372 4.46 -14.37 2.58
N LYS A 373 4.42 -15.53 1.91
CA LYS A 373 5.62 -16.35 1.67
C LYS A 373 6.69 -15.59 0.88
N ILE A 374 6.30 -14.91 -0.20
CA ILE A 374 7.23 -14.12 -1.01
C ILE A 374 7.83 -12.98 -0.19
N GLU A 375 7.03 -12.31 0.64
CA GLU A 375 7.52 -11.24 1.51
C GLU A 375 8.59 -11.75 2.50
N ASP A 376 8.38 -12.93 3.09
CA ASP A 376 9.34 -13.54 4.00
C ASP A 376 10.65 -13.94 3.31
N GLU A 377 10.57 -14.45 2.08
CA GLU A 377 11.74 -14.73 1.24
C GLU A 377 12.53 -13.44 0.92
N LEU A 378 11.84 -12.37 0.52
CA LEU A 378 12.46 -11.08 0.25
C LEU A 378 13.08 -10.45 1.52
N LYS A 379 12.47 -10.62 2.69
CA LYS A 379 13.06 -10.20 3.98
C LYS A 379 14.34 -10.97 4.27
N ALA A 380 14.36 -12.28 4.01
CA ALA A 380 15.55 -13.10 4.20
C ALA A 380 16.68 -12.67 3.24
N GLU A 381 16.36 -12.42 1.97
CA GLU A 381 17.31 -11.94 0.97
C GLU A 381 17.86 -10.55 1.29
N LYS A 382 16.99 -9.61 1.71
CA LYS A 382 17.41 -8.28 2.19
C LYS A 382 18.44 -8.40 3.31
N ARG A 383 18.21 -9.27 4.31
CA ARG A 383 19.17 -9.50 5.41
C ARG A 383 20.47 -10.14 4.93
N ARG A 384 20.44 -10.96 3.87
CA ARG A 384 21.64 -11.54 3.25
C ARG A 384 22.45 -10.44 2.57
N LEU A 385 21.82 -9.68 1.68
CA LEU A 385 22.46 -8.59 0.93
C LEU A 385 23.01 -7.50 1.85
N GLN A 386 22.31 -7.16 2.94
CA GLN A 386 22.82 -6.22 3.94
C GLN A 386 24.10 -6.72 4.63
N ARG A 387 24.22 -8.03 4.88
CA ARG A 387 25.45 -8.62 5.44
C ARG A 387 26.58 -8.58 4.43
N GLU A 388 26.30 -8.92 3.17
CA GLU A 388 27.27 -8.85 2.07
C GLU A 388 27.76 -7.42 1.84
N LEU A 389 26.86 -6.43 1.88
CA LEU A 389 27.21 -5.02 1.75
C LEU A 389 28.16 -4.57 2.87
N ARG A 390 27.87 -4.90 4.14
CA ARG A 390 28.77 -4.58 5.25
C ARG A 390 30.15 -5.21 5.06
N SER A 391 30.20 -6.49 4.69
CA SER A 391 31.47 -7.17 4.44
C SER A 391 32.26 -6.53 3.28
N ALA A 392 31.58 -6.06 2.24
CA ALA A 392 32.23 -5.36 1.13
C ALA A 392 32.73 -3.96 1.53
N MET A 393 31.99 -3.25 2.38
CA MET A 393 32.42 -1.97 2.95
C MET A 393 33.68 -2.14 3.80
N ASP A 394 33.68 -3.10 4.74
CA ASP A 394 34.84 -3.39 5.59
C ASP A 394 36.10 -3.67 4.74
N LYS A 395 35.94 -4.46 3.67
CA LYS A 395 37.03 -4.75 2.73
C LYS A 395 37.50 -3.53 1.95
N THR A 396 36.60 -2.61 1.63
CA THR A 396 36.95 -1.35 0.95
C THR A 396 37.76 -0.45 1.90
N GLU A 397 37.35 -0.33 3.16
CA GLU A 397 38.09 0.41 4.18
C GLU A 397 39.50 -0.16 4.40
N GLU A 398 39.64 -1.50 4.46
CA GLU A 398 40.96 -2.15 4.53
C GLU A 398 41.84 -1.80 3.31
N MET A 399 41.28 -1.84 2.11
CA MET A 399 41.99 -1.50 0.87
C MET A 399 42.35 -0.01 0.81
N GLU A 400 41.51 0.89 1.29
CA GLU A 400 41.81 2.32 1.38
C GLU A 400 42.94 2.61 2.36
N MET A 401 42.94 1.94 3.52
CA MET A 401 44.01 2.03 4.52
C MET A 401 45.34 1.54 3.94
N THR A 402 45.36 0.38 3.30
CA THR A 402 46.58 -0.15 2.67
C THR A 402 47.07 0.75 1.54
N ASN A 403 46.18 1.30 0.72
CA ASN A 403 46.54 2.24 -0.33
C ASN A 403 47.14 3.54 0.24
N SER A 404 46.54 4.09 1.31
CA SER A 404 47.07 5.26 2.03
C SER A 404 48.50 5.03 2.53
N HIS A 405 48.79 3.84 3.07
CA HIS A 405 50.15 3.46 3.47
C HIS A 405 51.12 3.39 2.27
N LEU A 406 50.69 2.81 1.15
CA LEU A 406 51.51 2.73 -0.07
C LEU A 406 51.79 4.11 -0.67
N VAL A 407 50.79 5.00 -0.72
CA VAL A 407 50.94 6.39 -1.17
C VAL A 407 51.98 7.13 -0.34
N LYS A 408 51.87 7.07 1.00
CA LYS A 408 52.86 7.69 1.90
C LYS A 408 54.28 7.14 1.67
N ARG A 409 54.41 5.83 1.40
CA ARG A 409 55.72 5.22 1.10
C ARG A 409 56.28 5.70 -0.24
N LEU A 410 55.43 5.82 -1.26
CA LEU A 410 55.80 6.36 -2.57
C LEU A 410 56.23 7.83 -2.47
N GLU A 411 55.53 8.65 -1.69
CA GLU A 411 55.90 10.05 -1.46
C GLU A 411 57.28 10.17 -0.81
N LYS A 412 57.58 9.36 0.21
CA LYS A 412 58.92 9.29 0.82
C LYS A 412 60.00 8.92 -0.20
N MET A 413 59.74 7.93 -1.05
CA MET A 413 60.68 7.52 -2.10
C MET A 413 60.91 8.64 -3.12
N LYS A 414 59.85 9.36 -3.54
CA LYS A 414 59.94 10.52 -4.42
C LYS A 414 60.75 11.65 -3.78
N ALA A 415 60.50 11.97 -2.51
CA ALA A 415 61.24 12.99 -1.77
C ALA A 415 62.74 12.65 -1.68
N ASN A 416 63.07 11.40 -1.35
CA ASN A 416 64.46 10.94 -1.30
C ASN A 416 65.15 11.04 -2.67
N ARG A 417 64.46 10.64 -3.75
CA ARG A 417 64.98 10.78 -5.12
C ARG A 417 65.25 12.24 -5.48
N ASN A 418 64.33 13.14 -5.16
CA ASN A 418 64.49 14.57 -5.43
C ASN A 418 65.65 15.18 -4.62
N ALA A 419 65.82 14.78 -3.36
CA ALA A 419 66.95 15.21 -2.54
C ALA A 419 68.30 14.75 -3.12
N LEU A 420 68.40 13.50 -3.58
CA LEU A 420 69.58 12.96 -4.27
C LEU A 420 69.90 13.72 -5.57
N LEU A 421 68.88 14.03 -6.37
CA LEU A 421 69.03 14.81 -7.60
C LEU A 421 69.47 16.27 -7.34
N SER A 422 69.13 16.85 -6.18
CA SER A 422 69.55 18.21 -5.82
C SER A 422 71.00 18.32 -5.31
N GLN A 423 71.66 17.18 -5.05
CA GLN A 423 73.06 17.13 -4.60
C GLN A 423 74.05 16.82 -5.72
N GLN A 424 73.56 16.53 -6.94
CA GLN A 424 74.32 16.47 -8.19
C GLN A 424 74.22 17.81 -8.90
#